data_AF-A0AAE4FIP1-F1
#
_entry.id   AF-A0AAE4FIP1-F1
#
_cell.length_a   1.000
_cell.length_b   1.000
_cell.length_c   1.000
_cell.angle_alpha   90.00
_cell.angle_beta   90.00
_cell.angle_gamma   90.00
#
_symmetry.space_group_name_H-M   'P 1'
#
loop_
_entity.id
_entity.type
_entity.pdbx_description
1 polymer ?
#
loop_
_entity_poly.entity_id
_entity_poly.type
_entity_poly.pdbx_seq_one_letter_code
_entity_poly.pdbx_strand_id
1 'polypeptide(L)' 'MADKNITCKDCGKEFVFTEGEQEFYKEKGFENEPQRCPDCRRARKQSRNNRSFR' A
#
# COMPACT_ATOMS: atom_id res chain seq x y z
N MET A 1 -13.19 -8.76 9.23
CA MET A 1 -12.95 -8.39 7.82
C MET A 1 -11.84 -9.30 7.29
N ALA A 2 -12.14 -10.36 6.52
CA ALA A 2 -11.11 -11.35 6.15
C ALA A 2 -9.92 -10.75 5.39
N ASP A 3 -8.74 -11.35 5.56
CA ASP A 3 -7.55 -11.10 4.76
C ASP A 3 -7.82 -11.32 3.27
N LYS A 4 -7.33 -10.39 2.45
CA LYS A 4 -7.51 -10.39 1.00
C LYS A 4 -6.17 -10.35 0.30
N ASN A 5 -5.96 -11.23 -0.67
CA ASN A 5 -4.79 -11.16 -1.52
C ASN A 5 -5.07 -10.21 -2.69
N ILE A 6 -4.24 -9.18 -2.84
CA ILE A 6 -4.36 -8.18 -3.91
C ILE A 6 -3.10 -8.20 -4.76
N THR A 7 -3.24 -8.11 -6.08
CA THR A 7 -2.11 -8.00 -6.99
C THR A 7 -1.63 -6.55 -7.11
N CYS A 8 -0.34 -6.31 -6.88
CA CYS A 8 0.26 -5.00 -7.04
C CYS A 8 0.28 -4.57 -8.51
N LYS A 9 -0.31 -3.43 -8.83
CA LYS A 9 -0.32 -2.86 -10.19
C LYS A 9 1.05 -2.40 -10.71
N ASP A 10 2.02 -2.21 -9.82
CA ASP A 10 3.35 -1.67 -10.15
C ASP A 10 4.38 -2.79 -10.40
N CYS A 11 4.29 -3.90 -9.64
CA CYS A 11 5.27 -4.99 -9.72
C CYS A 11 4.66 -6.37 -9.98
N GLY A 12 3.33 -6.50 -10.09
CA GLY A 12 2.64 -7.76 -10.36
C GLY A 12 2.61 -8.75 -9.21
N LYS A 13 3.26 -8.46 -8.07
CA LYS A 13 3.29 -9.36 -6.91
C LYS A 13 2.00 -9.32 -6.12
N GLU A 14 1.54 -10.46 -5.67
CA GLU A 14 0.44 -10.56 -4.71
C GLU A 14 0.92 -10.15 -3.31
N PHE A 15 0.08 -9.41 -2.60
CA PHE A 15 0.30 -9.04 -1.21
C PHE A 15 -0.99 -9.19 -0.42
N VAL A 16 -0.87 -9.46 0.87
CA VAL A 16 -2.01 -9.62 1.76
C VAL A 16 -2.45 -8.26 2.28
N PHE A 17 -3.70 -7.93 2.05
CA PHE A 17 -4.42 -6.82 2.65
C PHE A 17 -5.18 -7.34 3.87
N THR A 18 -4.51 -7.28 5.00
CA THR A 18 -4.98 -7.83 6.28
C THR A 18 -6.18 -7.06 6.83
N GLU A 19 -6.90 -7.68 7.77
CA GLU A 19 -7.99 -7.02 8.50
C GLU A 19 -7.55 -5.70 9.15
N GLY A 20 -6.40 -5.71 9.83
CA GLY A 20 -5.87 -4.50 10.47
C GLY A 20 -5.51 -3.38 9.49
N GLU A 21 -5.03 -3.72 8.28
CA GLU A 21 -4.85 -2.71 7.22
C GLU A 21 -6.20 -2.17 6.71
N GLN A 22 -7.23 -3.01 6.63
CA GLN A 22 -8.59 -2.59 6.25
C GLN A 22 -9.19 -1.63 7.28
N GLU A 23 -9.04 -1.92 8.56
CA GLU A 23 -9.46 -1.04 9.65
C GLU A 23 -8.70 0.29 9.61
N PHE A 24 -7.38 0.26 9.47
CA PHE A 24 -6.57 1.48 9.34
C PHE A 24 -6.99 2.33 8.13
N TYR A 25 -7.29 1.69 7.00
CA TYR A 25 -7.78 2.39 5.81
C TYR A 25 -9.14 3.03 6.05
N LYS A 26 -10.08 2.31 6.68
CA LYS A 26 -11.39 2.84 7.05
C LYS A 26 -11.31 3.99 8.05
N GLU A 27 -10.50 3.87 9.09
CA GLU A 27 -10.29 4.94 10.09
C GLU A 27 -9.71 6.21 9.47
N LYS A 28 -8.86 6.06 8.46
CA LYS A 28 -8.32 7.18 7.68
C LYS A 28 -9.32 7.80 6.69
N GLY A 29 -10.50 7.20 6.50
CA GLY A 29 -11.47 7.61 5.49
C GLY A 29 -11.11 7.18 4.07
N PHE A 30 -10.26 6.16 3.91
CA PHE A 30 -9.98 5.57 2.60
C PHE A 30 -11.01 4.49 2.28
N GLU A 31 -11.95 4.80 1.37
CA GLU A 31 -12.93 3.83 0.87
C GLU A 31 -12.33 2.83 -0.12
N ASN A 32 -11.13 3.12 -0.66
CA ASN A 32 -10.51 2.35 -1.73
C ASN A 32 -9.45 1.37 -1.21
N GLU A 33 -9.45 0.16 -1.78
CA GLU A 33 -8.45 -0.87 -1.51
C GLU A 33 -7.06 -0.48 -2.08
N PRO A 34 -5.95 -0.85 -1.42
CA PRO A 34 -4.62 -0.54 -1.91
C PRO A 34 -4.35 -1.24 -3.23
N GLN A 35 -3.94 -0.47 -4.24
CA GLN A 35 -3.56 -0.99 -5.57
C GLN A 35 -2.07 -1.40 -5.67
N ARG A 36 -1.29 -1.12 -4.62
CA ARG A 36 0.17 -1.33 -4.61
C ARG A 36 0.61 -2.01 -3.32
N CYS A 37 1.55 -2.94 -3.43
CA CYS A 37 2.12 -3.62 -2.27
C CYS A 37 2.88 -2.65 -1.35
N PRO A 38 3.09 -3.02 -0.08
CA PRO A 38 3.83 -2.22 0.89
C PRO A 38 5.23 -1.82 0.40
N ASP A 39 5.94 -2.72 -0.30
CA ASP A 39 7.26 -2.42 -0.87
C ASP A 39 7.23 -1.32 -1.92
N CYS A 40 6.30 -1.38 -2.89
CA CYS A 40 6.16 -0.32 -3.90
C CYS A 40 5.71 1.01 -3.27
N ARG A 41 4.85 0.97 -2.25
CA ARG A 41 4.47 2.17 -1.46
C ARG A 41 5.70 2.76 -0.75
N ARG A 42 6.52 1.93 -0.10
CA ARG A 42 7.75 2.32 0.60
C ARG A 42 8.82 2.87 -0.35
N ALA A 43 9.07 2.19 -1.48
CA ALA A 43 10.04 2.62 -2.48
C ALA A 43 9.70 4.00 -3.06
N ARG A 44 8.42 4.27 -3.35
CA ARG A 44 7.99 5.62 -3.79
C ARG A 44 8.18 6.68 -2.72
N LYS A 45 7.89 6.35 -1.45
CA LYS A 45 8.12 7.28 -0.32
C LYS A 45 9.61 7.61 -0.18
N GLN A 46 10.48 6.61 -0.29
CA GLN A 46 11.94 6.79 -0.20
C GLN A 46 12.49 7.59 -1.38
N SER A 47 12.01 7.33 -2.61
CA SER A 47 12.39 8.09 -3.81
C SER A 47 12.02 9.58 -3.71
N ARG A 48 10.88 9.91 -3.09
CA ARG A 48 10.49 11.32 -2.85
C ARG A 48 11.42 12.01 -1.85
N ASN A 49 11.87 11.32 -0.81
CA ASN A 49 12.74 11.91 0.20
C ASN A 49 14.15 12.21 -0.36
N ASN A 50 14.63 11.42 -1.32
CA ASN A 50 15.94 11.63 -1.95
C ASN A 50 15.98 12.84 -2.91
N ARG A 51 14.83 13.36 -3.37
CA ARG A 51 14.77 14.54 -4.26
C ARG A 51 14.83 15.88 -3.53
N SER A 52 14.68 15.90 -2.21
CA SER A 52 14.73 17.14 -1.43
C SER A 52 16.16 17.57 -1.06
N PHE A 53 17.16 16.73 -1.33
CA PHE A 53 18.56 16.94 -0.94
C PHE A 53 19.49 17.17 -2.15
N ARG A 54 18.94 17.52 -3.31
CA ARG A 54 19.71 17.72 -4.54
C ARG A 54 19.57 19.14 -5.07
#